data_AF-A0A973AW85-F1
#
_entry.id   AF-A0A973AW85-F1
#
_cell.length_a   1.000
_cell.length_b   1.000
_cell.length_c   1.000
_cell.angle_alpha   90.00
_cell.angle_beta   90.00
_cell.angle_gamma   90.00
#
_symmetry.space_group_name_H-M   'P 1'
#
loop_
_entity.id
_entity.type
_entity.pdbx_description
1 polymer ?
#
loop_
_entity_poly.entity_id
_entity_poly.type
_entity_poly.pdbx_seq_one_letter_code
_entity_poly.pdbx_strand_id
1 'polypeptide(L)'
;MAATFVDPFSARATFDTGSGSATLYRLRALDDAGVTNTSRLPYSIRLVLEALLRTCDNYEVTEADIRSLATWNAAKPAEAEIPFKPARVVLQDFTGVPCVVDLAAMRAAMKR
;
A
#
# COMPACT_ATOMS: atom_id res chain seq x y z
N MET A 1 -9.27 -7.78 -15.70
CA MET A 1 -9.96 -6.53 -15.31
C MET A 1 -8.92 -5.52 -14.90
N ALA A 2 -9.01 -4.26 -15.33
CA ALA A 2 -8.16 -3.21 -14.77
C ALA A 2 -8.50 -3.07 -13.27
N ALA A 3 -7.49 -2.96 -12.41
CA ALA A 3 -7.72 -2.72 -10.99
C ALA A 3 -8.37 -1.35 -10.81
N THR A 4 -9.58 -1.32 -10.26
CA THR A 4 -10.29 -0.08 -9.94
C THR A 4 -9.87 0.33 -8.52
N PHE A 5 -8.98 1.31 -8.41
CA PHE A 5 -8.62 1.85 -7.11
C PHE A 5 -9.78 2.64 -6.52
N VAL A 6 -10.07 2.38 -5.25
CA VAL A 6 -11.11 3.06 -4.47
C VAL A 6 -10.47 3.88 -3.36
N ASP A 7 -11.15 4.95 -2.94
CA ASP A 7 -10.71 5.80 -1.84
C ASP A 7 -11.80 5.85 -0.75
N PRO A 8 -11.96 4.78 0.04
CA PRO A 8 -13.07 4.68 1.01
C PRO A 8 -13.00 5.73 2.12
N PHE A 9 -11.82 6.31 2.37
CA PHE A 9 -11.61 7.31 3.41
C PHE A 9 -11.47 8.75 2.87
N SER A 10 -11.59 8.97 1.55
CA SER A 10 -11.29 10.27 0.92
C SER A 10 -9.88 10.79 1.30
N ALA A 11 -8.92 9.86 1.37
CA ALA A 11 -7.54 10.13 1.74
C ALA A 11 -6.76 10.84 0.63
N ARG A 12 -7.13 10.64 -0.64
CA ARG A 12 -6.46 11.25 -1.78
C ARG A 12 -6.63 12.77 -1.74
N ALA A 13 -5.52 13.49 -1.81
CA ALA A 13 -5.51 14.94 -1.94
C ALA A 13 -4.43 15.38 -2.94
N THR A 14 -4.63 16.56 -3.52
CA THR A 14 -3.66 17.22 -4.36
C THR A 14 -3.04 18.41 -3.62
N PHE A 15 -1.78 18.68 -3.91
CA PHE A 15 -1.08 19.86 -3.40
C PHE A 15 -0.15 20.42 -4.48
N ASP A 16 0.08 21.73 -4.43
CA ASP A 16 1.03 22.37 -5.33
C ASP A 16 2.45 22.25 -4.77
N THR A 17 3.36 21.74 -5.60
CA THR A 17 4.78 21.60 -5.26
C THR A 17 5.58 22.87 -5.59
N GLY A 18 4.95 23.86 -6.23
CA GLY A 18 5.61 25.01 -6.86
C GLY A 18 6.17 24.70 -8.26
N SER A 19 6.34 23.41 -8.58
CA SER A 19 6.71 22.90 -9.91
C SER A 19 5.56 22.18 -10.63
N GLY A 20 4.36 22.19 -10.03
CA GLY A 20 3.17 21.51 -10.53
C GLY A 20 2.39 20.80 -9.43
N SER A 21 1.23 20.26 -9.81
CA SER A 21 0.34 19.54 -8.91
C SER A 21 0.84 18.12 -8.65
N ALA A 22 0.93 17.73 -7.38
CA ALA A 22 1.22 16.38 -6.93
C ALA A 22 0.06 15.81 -6.13
N THR A 23 -0.05 14.47 -6.11
CA THR A 23 -1.07 13.74 -5.32
C THR A 23 -0.41 13.07 -4.13
N LEU A 24 -1.10 13.07 -2.99
CA LEU A 24 -0.74 12.32 -1.79
C LEU A 24 -1.96 11.62 -1.19
N TYR A 25 -1.72 10.62 -0.32
CA TYR A 25 -2.77 9.96 0.46
C TYR A 25 -2.57 10.33 1.95
N ARG A 26 -3.47 11.16 2.47
CA ARG A 26 -3.37 11.72 3.82
C ARG A 26 -3.78 10.69 4.86
N LEU A 27 -2.85 10.30 5.74
CA LEU A 27 -3.17 9.47 6.90
C LEU A 27 -4.22 10.11 7.81
N ARG A 28 -4.26 11.45 7.88
CA ARG A 28 -5.25 12.20 8.65
C ARG A 28 -6.71 11.87 8.29
N ALA A 29 -6.97 11.39 7.07
CA ALA A 29 -8.30 10.93 6.70
C ALA A 29 -8.81 9.79 7.60
N LEU A 30 -7.91 8.97 8.14
CA LEU A 30 -8.26 7.92 9.11
C LEU A 30 -8.58 8.48 10.50
N ASP A 31 -7.95 9.60 10.88
CA ASP A 31 -8.29 10.33 12.10
C ASP A 31 -9.66 11.01 11.96
N ASP A 32 -9.87 11.70 10.83
CA ASP A 32 -11.12 12.40 10.50
C ASP A 32 -12.31 11.42 10.39
N ALA A 33 -12.05 10.20 9.91
CA ALA A 33 -13.03 9.10 9.87
C ALA A 33 -13.21 8.35 11.20
N GLY A 34 -12.49 8.74 12.26
CA GLY A 34 -12.60 8.12 13.59
C GLY A 34 -12.09 6.69 13.69
N VAL A 35 -11.22 6.25 12.75
CA VAL A 35 -10.71 4.87 12.70
C VAL A 35 -9.59 4.65 13.71
N THR A 36 -8.69 5.61 13.84
CA THR A 36 -7.54 5.52 14.75
C THR A 36 -7.01 6.91 15.11
N ASN A 37 -5.95 6.96 15.91
CA ASN A 37 -5.12 8.14 16.08
C ASN A 37 -3.73 7.87 15.47
N THR A 38 -3.53 8.31 14.23
CA THR A 38 -2.32 8.06 13.44
C THR A 38 -1.07 8.64 14.08
N SER A 39 -1.18 9.67 14.92
CA SER A 39 -0.04 10.28 15.63
C SER A 39 0.57 9.35 16.68
N ARG A 40 -0.20 8.36 17.18
CA ARG A 40 0.30 7.36 18.14
C ARG A 40 0.96 6.15 17.47
N LEU A 41 0.82 6.00 16.15
CA LEU A 41 1.37 4.86 15.44
C LEU A 41 2.88 5.05 15.18
N PRO A 42 3.69 3.98 15.30
CA PRO A 42 5.08 4.00 14.86
C PRO A 42 5.20 4.45 13.40
N TYR A 43 6.30 5.12 13.07
CA TYR A 43 6.54 5.60 11.70
C TYR A 43 6.51 4.47 10.66
N SER A 44 7.02 3.28 11.00
CA SER A 44 6.96 2.10 10.13
C SER A 44 5.53 1.68 9.78
N ILE A 45 4.62 1.68 10.77
CA ILE A 45 3.21 1.35 10.56
C ILE A 45 2.53 2.42 9.70
N ARG A 46 2.85 3.70 9.92
CA ARG A 46 2.33 4.81 9.10
C ARG A 46 2.71 4.67 7.63
N LEU A 47 3.92 4.20 7.32
CA LEU A 47 4.35 3.96 5.93
C LEU A 47 3.54 2.85 5.26
N VAL A 48 3.33 1.72 5.94
CA VAL A 48 2.53 0.62 5.40
C VAL A 48 1.07 1.05 5.24
N LEU A 49 0.54 1.82 6.19
CA LEU A 49 -0.82 2.33 6.17
C LEU A 49 -1.07 3.28 4.98
N GLU A 50 -0.11 4.15 4.64
CA GLU A 50 -0.19 4.96 3.41
C GLU A 50 -0.24 4.09 2.17
N ALA A 51 0.61 3.05 2.12
CA ALA A 51 0.64 2.15 0.98
C ALA A 51 -0.71 1.46 0.79
N LEU A 52 -1.35 0.98 1.87
CA LEU A 52 -2.68 0.39 1.83
C LEU A 52 -3.74 1.38 1.32
N LEU A 53 -3.76 2.61 1.86
CA LEU A 53 -4.68 3.65 1.40
C LEU A 53 -4.53 3.95 -0.09
N ARG A 54 -3.29 4.01 -0.58
CA ARG A 54 -2.97 4.30 -1.98
C ARG A 54 -3.32 3.15 -2.92
N THR A 55 -3.26 1.91 -2.46
CA THR A 55 -3.45 0.72 -3.30
C THR A 55 -4.74 -0.05 -3.02
N CYS A 56 -5.71 0.55 -2.31
CA CYS A 56 -7.00 -0.06 -2.03
C CYS A 56 -7.78 -0.31 -3.33
N ASP A 57 -8.10 -1.57 -3.60
CA ASP A 57 -8.75 -2.02 -4.84
C ASP A 57 -9.93 -2.98 -4.57
N ASN A 58 -10.29 -3.17 -3.30
CA ASN A 58 -11.31 -4.12 -2.82
C ASN A 58 -11.07 -5.58 -3.25
N TYR A 59 -9.83 -5.93 -3.62
CA TYR A 59 -9.47 -7.28 -4.00
C TYR A 59 -8.20 -7.75 -3.30
N GLU A 60 -7.05 -7.17 -3.63
CA GLU A 60 -5.78 -7.47 -2.95
C GLU A 60 -5.62 -6.63 -1.68
N VAL A 61 -6.14 -5.40 -1.70
CA VAL A 61 -6.16 -4.51 -0.54
C VAL A 61 -7.59 -4.05 -0.30
N THR A 62 -8.11 -4.39 0.87
CA THR A 62 -9.48 -4.08 1.28
C THR A 62 -9.53 -2.99 2.35
N GLU A 63 -10.70 -2.38 2.53
CA GLU A 63 -10.95 -1.47 3.65
C GLU A 63 -10.71 -2.14 5.01
N ALA A 64 -11.00 -3.44 5.12
CA ALA A 64 -10.79 -4.23 6.33
C ALA A 64 -9.30 -4.31 6.70
N ASP A 65 -8.42 -4.48 5.71
CA ASP A 65 -6.96 -4.52 5.93
C ASP A 65 -6.44 -3.17 6.46
N ILE A 66 -6.96 -2.06 5.91
CA ILE A 66 -6.62 -0.71 6.37
C ILE A 66 -7.05 -0.52 7.83
N ARG A 67 -8.26 -0.92 8.19
CA ARG A 67 -8.78 -0.82 9.57
C ARG A 67 -8.01 -1.72 10.54
N SER A 68 -7.68 -2.94 10.11
CA SER A 68 -6.88 -3.90 10.89
C SER A 68 -5.53 -3.32 11.25
N LEU A 69 -4.78 -2.78 10.27
CA LEU A 69 -3.49 -2.16 10.53
C LEU A 69 -3.61 -0.84 11.31
N ALA A 70 -4.64 -0.03 11.05
CA ALA A 70 -4.87 1.24 11.75
C ALA A 70 -5.11 1.06 13.26
N THR A 71 -5.68 -0.08 13.66
CA THR A 71 -5.96 -0.42 15.07
C THR A 71 -4.86 -1.26 15.72
N TRP A 72 -3.67 -1.33 15.10
CA TRP A 72 -2.53 -2.09 15.59
C TRP A 72 -2.18 -1.76 17.05
N ASN A 73 -1.99 -2.82 17.84
CA ASN A 73 -1.65 -2.73 19.25
C ASN A 73 -0.38 -3.54 19.56
N ALA A 74 0.68 -2.85 19.99
CA ALA A 74 1.95 -3.47 20.36
C ALA A 74 1.83 -4.44 21.55
N ALA A 75 0.94 -4.16 22.50
CA ALA A 75 0.76 -4.98 23.70
C ALA A 75 -0.03 -6.27 23.42
N LYS A 76 -0.79 -6.29 22.32
CA LYS A 76 -1.54 -7.45 21.86
C LYS A 76 -1.52 -7.48 20.33
N PRO A 77 -0.42 -7.94 19.71
CA PRO A 77 -0.31 -8.05 18.27
C PRO A 77 -1.43 -8.95 17.75
N ALA A 78 -2.15 -8.50 16.73
CA ALA A 78 -3.13 -9.33 16.05
C ALA A 78 -2.43 -10.36 15.16
N GLU A 79 -2.94 -11.59 15.13
CA GLU A 79 -2.58 -12.59 14.12
C GLU A 79 -3.33 -12.27 12.82
N ALA A 80 -2.96 -11.15 12.20
CA ALA A 80 -3.53 -10.69 10.93
C ALA A 80 -2.40 -10.51 9.91
N GLU A 81 -2.58 -11.09 8.73
CA GLU A 81 -1.72 -10.83 7.58
C GLU A 81 -2.16 -9.54 6.91
N ILE A 82 -1.19 -8.70 6.54
CA ILE A 82 -1.44 -7.41 5.91
C ILE A 82 -0.78 -7.40 4.53
N PRO A 83 -1.54 -7.18 3.44
CA PRO A 83 -0.97 -7.06 2.11
C PRO A 83 -0.07 -5.83 2.03
N PHE A 84 1.11 -5.94 1.41
CA PHE A 84 2.00 -4.79 1.24
C PHE A 84 2.56 -4.72 -0.17
N LYS A 85 2.21 -3.64 -0.88
CA LYS A 85 2.69 -3.33 -2.23
C LYS A 85 3.82 -2.29 -2.14
N PRO A 86 5.10 -2.70 -2.15
CA PRO A 86 6.22 -1.78 -2.08
C PRO A 86 6.29 -0.89 -3.32
N ALA A 87 6.85 0.31 -3.17
CA ALA A 87 6.97 1.25 -4.28
C ALA A 87 7.98 0.82 -5.36
N ARG A 88 8.97 0.00 -5.00
CA ARG A 88 10.02 -0.52 -5.90
C ARG A 88 10.67 -1.78 -5.33
N VAL A 89 11.25 -2.58 -6.22
CA VAL A 89 12.08 -3.74 -5.89
C VAL A 89 13.51 -3.46 -6.35
N VAL A 90 14.49 -3.80 -5.51
CA VAL A 90 15.92 -3.78 -5.86
C VAL A 90 16.40 -5.22 -5.89
N LEU A 91 17.06 -5.61 -6.98
CA LEU A 91 17.63 -6.93 -7.16
C LEU A 91 19.16 -6.83 -7.07
N GLN A 92 19.78 -7.68 -6.25
CA GLN A 92 21.24 -7.82 -6.23
C GLN A 92 21.72 -8.65 -7.42
N ASP A 93 22.96 -8.42 -7.86
CA ASP A 93 23.59 -8.96 -9.08
C ASP A 93 23.13 -10.38 -9.47
N PHE A 94 23.38 -11.39 -8.63
CA PHE A 94 23.02 -12.78 -8.96
C PHE A 94 21.65 -13.21 -8.44
N THR A 95 21.08 -12.52 -7.46
CA THR A 95 19.73 -12.84 -6.95
C THR A 95 18.63 -12.42 -7.93
N GLY A 96 18.93 -11.49 -8.84
CA GLY A 96 18.01 -11.06 -9.90
C GLY A 96 17.90 -12.02 -11.08
N VAL A 97 18.91 -12.88 -11.30
CA VAL A 97 18.95 -13.76 -12.48
C VAL A 97 17.72 -14.69 -12.54
N PRO A 98 17.34 -15.43 -11.47
CA PRO A 98 16.14 -16.28 -11.50
C PRO A 98 14.87 -15.48 -11.79
N CYS A 99 14.71 -14.30 -11.19
CA CYS A 99 13.55 -13.44 -11.42
C CYS A 99 13.41 -13.00 -12.89
N VAL A 100 14.52 -12.64 -13.54
CA VAL A 100 14.53 -12.28 -14.97
C VAL A 100 14.24 -13.49 -15.85
N VAL A 101 14.76 -14.67 -15.50
CA VAL A 101 14.46 -15.93 -16.22
C VAL A 101 12.97 -16.27 -16.13
N ASP A 102 12.34 -16.12 -14.97
CA ASP A 102 10.90 -16.34 -14.80
C ASP A 102 10.07 -15.38 -15.64
N LEU A 103 10.44 -14.08 -15.66
CA LEU A 103 9.80 -13.09 -16.54
C LEU A 103 9.92 -13.49 -18.02
N ALA A 104 11.09 -13.99 -18.44
CA ALA A 104 11.30 -14.47 -19.80
C ALA A 104 10.43 -15.71 -20.12
N ALA A 105 10.32 -16.66 -19.19
CA ALA A 105 9.50 -17.86 -19.33
C ALA A 105 8.01 -17.51 -19.42
N MET A 106 7.51 -16.64 -18.55
CA MET A 106 6.12 -16.14 -18.61
C MET A 106 5.83 -15.43 -19.95
N ARG A 107 6.77 -14.61 -20.44
CA ARG A 107 6.64 -13.96 -21.75
C ARG A 107 6.57 -14.97 -22.90
N ALA A 108 7.35 -16.05 -22.84
CA ALA A 108 7.30 -17.12 -23.84
C ALA A 108 5.97 -17.89 -23.78
N ALA A 109 5.46 -18.15 -22.57
CA ALA A 109 4.18 -18.83 -22.36
C ALA A 109 2.99 -18.02 -22.90
N MET A 110 2.97 -16.70 -22.72
CA MET A 110 1.89 -15.82 -23.22
C MET A 110 1.83 -15.72 -24.77
N LYS A 111 2.89 -16.12 -25.48
CA LYS A 111 2.93 -16.10 -26.95
C LYS A 111 2.45 -17.40 -27.61
N ARG A 112 2.32 -18.47 -26.83
CA ARG A 112 1.75 -19.74 -27.27
C ARG A 112 0.24 -19.70 -27.13
#